data_AF-A0A2V8PQV6-F1
#
_entry.id   AF-A0A2V8PQV6-F1
#
_cell.length_a   1.000
_cell.length_b   1.000
_cell.length_c   1.000
_cell.angle_alpha   90.00
_cell.angle_beta   90.00
_cell.angle_gamma   90.00
#
_symmetry.space_group_name_H-M   'P 1'
#
loop_
_entity.id
_entity.type
_entity.pdbx_description
1 polymer ?
#
loop_
_entity_poly.entity_id
_entity_poly.type
_entity_poly.pdbx_seq_one_letter_code
_entity_poly.pdbx_strand_id
1 'polypeptide(L)'
;MAIESIVGPVIGAVVAVSAIWVKEFLERRKNAQVWFDETYIRHGIDRLLEYLRLYDVQLVLLLHGRDVLLLNDEMSSPTDARGISKPLPIEAMIRVETLLKTTTYTQITSLLPGNVSFFISVPSEKRSKVLLTEKITFIRAAYESLVNVRQELLNVSIKRKSQVHSLNQNEILRGLIADFENFSEKYIKNT
;
A
#
# COMPACT_ATOMS: atom_id res chain seq x y z
N MET A 1 54.86 -3.11 -41.53
CA MET A 1 54.03 -4.26 -41.14
C MET A 1 53.62 -4.14 -39.67
N ALA A 2 52.84 -3.11 -39.31
CA ALA A 2 52.45 -2.80 -37.93
C ALA A 2 50.93 -2.63 -37.74
N ILE A 3 50.17 -2.67 -38.84
CA ILE A 3 48.73 -2.36 -38.84
C ILE A 3 47.91 -3.58 -38.37
N GLU A 4 48.38 -4.81 -38.62
CA GLU A 4 47.65 -6.04 -38.25
C GLU A 4 47.71 -6.38 -36.75
N SER A 5 48.75 -5.93 -36.04
CA SER A 5 48.95 -6.19 -34.60
C SER A 5 48.03 -5.35 -33.70
N ILE A 6 47.60 -4.17 -34.17
CA ILE A 6 46.82 -3.20 -33.38
C ILE A 6 45.30 -3.50 -33.44
N VAL A 7 44.84 -4.21 -34.47
CA VAL A 7 43.41 -4.47 -34.71
C VAL A 7 42.79 -5.36 -33.63
N GLY A 8 43.50 -6.41 -33.19
CA GLY A 8 43.03 -7.32 -32.14
C GLY A 8 42.76 -6.63 -30.79
N PRO A 9 43.72 -5.88 -30.24
CA PRO A 9 43.55 -5.11 -29.01
C PRO A 9 42.44 -4.05 -29.07
N VAL A 10 42.29 -3.36 -30.21
CA VAL A 10 41.24 -2.35 -30.40
C VAL A 10 39.85 -2.99 -30.40
N ILE A 11 39.66 -4.11 -31.12
CA ILE A 11 38.39 -4.84 -31.13
C ILE A 11 38.07 -5.36 -29.72
N GLY A 12 39.06 -5.92 -29.02
CA GLY A 12 38.90 -6.37 -27.63
C GLY A 12 38.45 -5.25 -26.69
N ALA A 13 39.05 -4.07 -26.80
CA ALA A 13 38.67 -2.90 -25.99
C ALA A 13 37.24 -2.42 -26.29
N VAL A 14 36.83 -2.36 -27.56
CA VAL A 14 35.46 -1.94 -27.95
C VAL A 14 34.41 -2.92 -27.43
N VAL A 15 34.65 -4.22 -27.51
CA VAL A 15 33.75 -5.26 -26.98
C VAL A 15 33.64 -5.15 -25.46
N ALA A 16 34.77 -4.99 -24.76
CA ALA A 16 34.77 -4.83 -23.30
C ALA A 16 34.00 -3.59 -22.85
N VAL A 17 34.20 -2.44 -23.48
CA VAL A 17 33.48 -1.18 -23.17
C VAL A 17 31.98 -1.35 -23.41
N SER A 18 31.60 -2.00 -24.53
CA SER A 18 30.21 -2.26 -24.86
C SER A 18 29.55 -3.21 -23.85
N ALA A 19 30.26 -4.26 -23.43
CA ALA A 19 29.79 -5.19 -22.41
C ALA A 19 29.61 -4.52 -21.03
N ILE A 20 30.56 -3.66 -20.62
CA ILE A 20 30.44 -2.86 -19.38
C ILE A 20 29.23 -1.95 -19.46
N TRP A 21 29.06 -1.24 -20.58
CA TRP A 21 27.93 -0.33 -20.77
C TRP A 21 26.58 -1.06 -20.73
N VAL A 22 26.47 -2.21 -21.41
CA VAL A 22 25.27 -3.06 -21.39
C VAL A 22 25.00 -3.58 -19.98
N LYS A 23 26.03 -4.07 -19.27
CA LYS A 23 25.90 -4.54 -17.88
C LYS A 23 25.42 -3.42 -16.97
N GLU A 24 26.06 -2.26 -17.01
CA GLU A 24 25.72 -1.13 -16.15
C GLU A 24 24.30 -0.61 -16.45
N PHE A 25 23.90 -0.63 -17.72
CA PHE A 25 22.53 -0.28 -18.12
C PHE A 25 21.49 -1.28 -17.58
N LEU A 26 21.76 -2.59 -17.63
CA LEU A 26 20.90 -3.62 -17.06
C LEU A 26 20.83 -3.52 -15.54
N GLU A 27 21.95 -3.29 -14.87
CA GLU A 27 22.02 -3.08 -13.42
C GLU A 27 21.24 -1.83 -13.00
N ARG A 28 21.37 -0.72 -13.72
CA ARG A 28 20.58 0.50 -13.45
C ARG A 28 19.07 0.24 -13.56
N ARG A 29 18.63 -0.55 -14.54
CA ARG A 29 17.22 -0.94 -14.69
C ARG A 29 16.76 -1.85 -13.54
N LYS A 30 17.54 -2.87 -13.19
CA LYS A 30 17.25 -3.76 -12.06
C LYS A 30 17.17 -2.98 -10.74
N ASN A 31 18.10 -2.06 -10.51
CA ASN A 31 18.13 -1.20 -9.33
C ASN A 31 16.90 -0.27 -9.27
N ALA A 32 16.41 0.20 -10.42
CA ALA A 32 15.18 0.99 -10.48
C ALA A 32 13.94 0.17 -10.09
N GLN A 33 13.82 -1.07 -10.58
CA GLN A 33 12.74 -1.98 -10.19
C GLN A 33 12.80 -2.31 -8.70
N VAL A 34 13.96 -2.75 -8.19
CA VAL A 34 14.12 -3.10 -6.76
C VAL A 34 13.81 -1.91 -5.86
N TRP A 35 14.26 -0.71 -6.25
CA TRP A 35 13.92 0.52 -5.53
C TRP A 35 12.41 0.78 -5.54
N PHE A 36 11.73 0.57 -6.67
CA PHE A 36 10.28 0.76 -6.77
C PHE A 36 9.52 -0.21 -5.88
N ASP A 37 9.85 -1.51 -5.97
CA ASP A 37 9.22 -2.56 -5.18
C ASP A 37 9.37 -2.29 -3.68
N GLU A 38 10.58 -1.95 -3.23
CA GLU A 38 10.82 -1.66 -1.81
C GLU A 38 10.11 -0.37 -1.37
N THR A 39 10.21 0.69 -2.16
CA THR A 39 9.73 2.03 -1.79
C THR A 39 8.22 2.15 -1.82
N TYR A 40 7.56 1.63 -2.86
CA TYR A 40 6.15 1.87 -3.12
C TYR A 40 5.28 0.66 -2.84
N ILE A 41 5.74 -0.56 -3.15
CA ILE A 41 4.97 -1.77 -2.86
C ILE A 41 5.11 -2.11 -1.38
N ARG A 42 6.34 -2.42 -0.93
CA ARG A 42 6.57 -2.91 0.43
C ARG A 42 6.36 -1.85 1.50
N HIS A 43 6.91 -0.65 1.30
CA HIS A 43 6.79 0.44 2.28
C HIS A 43 5.57 1.35 2.08
N GLY A 44 4.84 1.21 0.97
CA GLY A 44 3.61 1.94 0.69
C GLY A 44 2.39 1.03 0.79
N ILE A 45 2.09 0.34 -0.32
CA ILE A 45 0.87 -0.45 -0.49
C ILE A 45 0.73 -1.55 0.58
N ASP A 46 1.76 -2.36 0.82
CA ASP A 46 1.72 -3.49 1.76
C ASP A 46 1.52 -3.03 3.21
N ARG A 47 2.21 -1.95 3.60
CA ARG A 47 2.03 -1.33 4.92
C ARG A 47 0.60 -0.82 5.13
N LEU A 48 -0.01 -0.26 4.08
CA LEU A 48 -1.38 0.24 4.14
C LEU A 48 -2.39 -0.92 4.16
N LEU A 49 -2.15 -1.98 3.38
CA LEU A 49 -2.93 -3.22 3.42
C LEU A 49 -2.90 -3.88 4.81
N GLU A 50 -1.72 -3.98 5.42
CA GLU A 50 -1.56 -4.50 6.78
C GLU A 50 -2.38 -3.67 7.78
N TYR A 51 -2.37 -2.35 7.62
CA TYR A 51 -3.17 -1.45 8.46
C TYR A 51 -4.67 -1.69 8.30
N LEU A 52 -5.18 -1.70 7.07
CA LEU A 52 -6.59 -1.98 6.79
C LEU A 52 -7.03 -3.33 7.35
N ARG A 53 -6.17 -4.35 7.22
CA ARG A 53 -6.46 -5.70 7.73
C ARG A 53 -6.56 -5.75 9.26
N LEU A 54 -5.69 -5.02 9.97
CA LEU A 54 -5.76 -4.92 11.42
C LEU A 54 -7.11 -4.36 11.88
N TYR A 55 -7.59 -3.29 11.22
CA TYR A 55 -8.86 -2.65 11.55
C TYR A 55 -10.10 -3.49 11.18
N ASP A 56 -10.05 -4.23 10.05
CA ASP A 56 -11.08 -5.23 9.72
C ASP A 56 -11.20 -6.27 10.85
N VAL A 57 -10.08 -6.81 11.33
CA VAL A 57 -10.08 -7.78 12.44
C VAL A 57 -10.65 -7.16 13.72
N GLN A 58 -10.25 -5.94 14.09
CA GLN A 58 -10.76 -5.27 15.29
C GLN A 58 -12.28 -5.06 15.24
N LEU A 59 -12.81 -4.57 14.10
CA LEU A 59 -14.25 -4.37 13.95
C LEU A 59 -15.04 -5.68 13.92
N VAL A 60 -14.50 -6.73 13.28
CA VAL A 60 -15.11 -8.06 13.29
C VAL A 60 -15.21 -8.61 14.71
N LEU A 61 -14.18 -8.45 15.54
CA LEU A 61 -14.24 -8.89 16.93
C LEU A 61 -15.29 -8.12 17.74
N LEU A 62 -15.38 -6.80 17.54
CA LEU A 62 -16.42 -5.96 18.14
C LEU A 62 -17.84 -6.38 17.73
N LEU A 63 -18.03 -6.82 16.47
CA LEU A 63 -19.29 -7.31 15.94
C LEU A 63 -19.73 -8.62 16.61
N HIS A 64 -18.79 -9.53 16.88
CA HIS A 64 -19.07 -10.81 17.54
C HIS A 64 -19.20 -10.70 19.06
N GLY A 65 -19.13 -9.49 19.62
CA GLY A 65 -19.24 -9.26 21.06
C GLY A 65 -18.11 -9.87 21.87
N ARG A 66 -16.99 -10.25 21.23
CA ARG A 66 -15.78 -10.60 21.97
C ARG A 66 -15.13 -9.31 22.39
N ASP A 67 -15.13 -9.04 23.69
CA ASP A 67 -14.34 -7.96 24.26
C ASP A 67 -12.86 -8.26 23.98
N VAL A 68 -12.31 -7.56 22.99
CA VAL A 68 -10.91 -7.66 22.53
C VAL A 68 -9.91 -7.32 23.65
N LEU A 69 -10.40 -6.85 24.79
CA LEU A 69 -9.61 -6.40 25.93
C LEU A 69 -9.10 -7.54 26.84
N LEU A 70 -9.64 -8.76 26.77
CA LEU A 70 -9.26 -9.85 27.70
C LEU A 70 -8.14 -10.78 27.22
N LEU A 71 -7.65 -10.64 25.98
CA LEU A 71 -6.46 -11.38 25.51
C LEU A 71 -5.15 -10.60 25.72
N ASN A 72 -5.21 -9.46 26.40
CA ASN A 72 -4.06 -8.62 26.73
C ASN A 72 -3.86 -8.46 28.25
N ASP A 73 -4.55 -9.25 29.07
CA ASP A 73 -4.56 -9.14 30.54
C ASP A 73 -3.22 -9.52 31.20
N GLU A 74 -2.22 -9.98 30.43
CA GLU A 74 -0.83 -10.10 30.89
C GLU A 74 0.00 -8.82 30.67
N MET A 75 -0.60 -7.73 30.21
CA MET A 75 0.09 -6.44 30.05
C MET A 75 -0.73 -5.27 30.60
N SER A 76 -0.72 -5.20 31.94
CA SER A 76 -0.70 -3.96 32.75
C SER A 76 -1.88 -2.98 32.69
N SER A 77 -2.59 -2.90 33.81
CA SER A 77 -3.29 -1.73 34.38
C SER A 77 -4.48 -1.10 33.61
N PRO A 78 -5.65 -0.86 34.27
CA PRO A 78 -6.85 -0.26 33.68
C PRO A 78 -6.71 1.21 33.22
N THR A 79 -5.56 1.84 33.46
CA THR A 79 -5.22 3.19 32.96
C THR A 79 -4.62 3.18 31.55
N ASP A 80 -4.24 2.01 31.02
CA ASP A 80 -3.69 1.83 29.67
C ASP A 80 -4.72 1.22 28.70
N ALA A 81 -5.95 1.73 28.73
CA ALA A 81 -6.98 1.47 27.72
C ALA A 81 -6.64 2.07 26.33
N ARG A 82 -5.36 2.21 25.99
CA ARG A 82 -4.88 2.39 24.61
C ARG A 82 -4.82 1.02 23.96
N GLY A 83 -6.00 0.45 23.70
CA GLY A 83 -6.13 -0.72 22.83
C GLY A 83 -5.31 -0.50 21.56
N ILE A 84 -4.50 -1.49 21.19
CA ILE A 84 -3.46 -1.46 20.16
C ILE A 84 -3.89 -0.63 18.95
N SER A 85 -3.60 0.67 19.01
CA SER A 85 -3.76 1.58 17.89
C SER A 85 -2.39 1.63 17.24
N LYS A 86 -2.23 0.84 16.17
CA LYS A 86 -1.06 1.01 15.32
C LYS A 86 -1.10 2.48 14.86
N PRO A 87 -0.02 3.26 15.05
CA PRO A 87 -0.02 4.65 14.61
C PRO A 87 -0.32 4.71 13.12
N LEU A 88 -0.99 5.77 12.68
CA LEU A 88 -1.30 5.97 11.25
C LEU A 88 -0.02 5.76 10.43
N PRO A 89 -0.06 4.97 9.35
CA PRO A 89 1.11 4.67 8.56
C PRO A 89 1.39 5.83 7.58
N ILE A 90 1.72 7.01 8.13
CA ILE A 90 1.79 8.28 7.40
C ILE A 90 2.73 8.19 6.20
N GLU A 91 3.91 7.58 6.37
CA GLU A 91 4.83 7.39 5.24
C GLU A 91 4.23 6.54 4.14
N ALA A 92 3.50 5.48 4.50
CA ALA A 92 2.84 4.61 3.53
C ALA A 92 1.73 5.38 2.80
N MET A 93 0.93 6.15 3.53
CA MET A 93 -0.11 7.01 2.98
C MET A 93 0.45 8.01 1.96
N ILE A 94 1.54 8.72 2.30
CA ILE A 94 2.21 9.67 1.40
C ILE A 94 2.73 8.96 0.14
N ARG A 95 3.31 7.77 0.28
CA ARG A 95 3.83 7.00 -0.85
C ARG A 95 2.71 6.56 -1.79
N VAL A 96 1.59 6.08 -1.24
CA VAL A 96 0.41 5.69 -2.01
C VAL A 96 -0.22 6.89 -2.71
N GLU A 97 -0.39 8.01 -2.02
CA GLU A 97 -0.91 9.25 -2.61
C GLU A 97 0.01 9.78 -3.73
N THR A 98 1.33 9.72 -3.52
CA THR A 98 2.31 10.12 -4.53
C THR A 98 2.22 9.26 -5.78
N LEU A 99 2.05 7.96 -5.61
CA LEU A 99 2.01 6.95 -6.67
C LEU A 99 0.70 6.98 -7.45
N LEU A 100 -0.43 6.97 -6.74
CA LEU A 100 -1.77 6.81 -7.32
C LEU A 100 -2.43 8.15 -7.64
N LYS A 101 -1.88 9.28 -7.14
CA LYS A 101 -2.43 10.63 -7.31
C LYS A 101 -3.87 10.76 -6.81
N THR A 102 -4.20 10.05 -5.74
CA THR A 102 -5.50 10.09 -5.06
C THR A 102 -5.32 10.16 -3.54
N THR A 103 -6.24 10.85 -2.88
CA THR A 103 -6.30 10.96 -1.41
C THR A 103 -7.33 10.00 -0.80
N THR A 104 -8.08 9.25 -1.62
CA THR A 104 -9.19 8.42 -1.13
C THR A 104 -8.75 7.39 -0.11
N TYR A 105 -7.66 6.67 -0.38
CA TYR A 105 -7.12 5.68 0.56
C TYR A 105 -6.60 6.32 1.86
N THR A 106 -6.04 7.53 1.78
CA THR A 106 -5.49 8.23 2.95
C THR A 106 -6.61 8.77 3.84
N GLN A 107 -7.67 9.31 3.25
CA GLN A 107 -8.88 9.72 3.96
C GLN A 107 -9.56 8.55 4.66
N ILE A 108 -9.70 7.40 3.98
CA ILE A 108 -10.32 6.22 4.60
C ILE A 108 -9.48 5.74 5.79
N THR A 109 -8.16 5.66 5.60
CA THR A 109 -7.23 5.18 6.63
C THR A 109 -7.22 6.09 7.86
N SER A 110 -7.32 7.40 7.69
CA SER A 110 -7.29 8.37 8.79
C SER A 110 -8.55 8.33 9.67
N LEU A 111 -9.69 7.87 9.13
CA LEU A 111 -10.96 7.77 9.85
C LEU A 111 -11.08 6.49 10.71
N LEU A 112 -10.28 5.46 10.44
CA LEU A 112 -10.39 4.15 11.11
C LEU A 112 -10.17 4.20 12.63
N PRO A 113 -9.14 4.89 13.16
CA PRO A 113 -8.91 4.97 14.60
C PRO A 113 -10.10 5.59 15.35
N GLY A 114 -10.69 6.65 14.78
CA GLY A 114 -11.86 7.31 15.35
C GLY A 114 -13.08 6.40 15.40
N ASN A 115 -13.35 5.66 14.31
CA ASN A 115 -14.46 4.71 14.24
C ASN A 115 -14.32 3.60 15.28
N VAL A 116 -13.14 2.97 15.39
CA VAL A 116 -12.94 1.89 16.37
C VAL A 116 -13.06 2.41 17.79
N SER A 117 -12.48 3.58 18.10
CA SER A 117 -12.57 4.20 19.42
C SER A 117 -14.01 4.49 19.83
N PHE A 118 -14.84 4.94 18.87
CA PHE A 118 -16.27 5.14 19.08
C PHE A 118 -16.99 3.83 19.41
N PHE A 119 -16.76 2.75 18.65
CA PHE A 119 -17.45 1.48 18.92
C PHE A 119 -16.99 0.80 20.22
N ILE A 120 -15.73 0.97 20.61
CA ILE A 120 -15.22 0.46 21.89
C ILE A 120 -15.92 1.15 23.07
N SER A 121 -16.18 2.45 22.99
CA SER A 121 -16.83 3.20 24.08
C SER A 121 -18.32 2.89 24.24
N VAL A 122 -18.95 2.25 23.25
CA VAL A 122 -20.34 1.81 23.31
C VAL A 122 -20.41 0.38 23.90
N PRO A 123 -21.23 0.14 24.94
CA PRO A 123 -21.47 -1.20 25.50
C PRO A 123 -21.90 -2.19 24.41
N SER A 124 -21.41 -3.43 24.48
CA SER A 124 -21.60 -4.43 23.42
C SER A 124 -23.08 -4.68 23.08
N GLU A 125 -23.98 -4.64 24.07
CA GLU A 125 -25.43 -4.84 23.84
C GLU A 125 -26.08 -3.67 23.10
N LYS A 126 -25.47 -2.49 23.14
CA LYS A 126 -25.97 -1.26 22.52
C LYS A 126 -25.29 -0.93 21.18
N ARG A 127 -24.28 -1.71 20.76
CA ARG A 127 -23.60 -1.51 19.48
C ARG A 127 -24.54 -1.85 18.32
N SER A 128 -24.65 -0.94 17.36
CA SER A 128 -25.37 -1.23 16.13
C SER A 128 -24.58 -2.22 15.28
N LYS A 129 -25.09 -3.46 15.19
CA LYS A 129 -24.54 -4.51 14.31
C LYS A 129 -24.59 -4.11 12.84
N VAL A 130 -25.62 -3.36 12.45
CA VAL A 130 -25.78 -2.85 11.08
C VAL A 130 -24.65 -1.89 10.75
N LEU A 131 -24.42 -0.87 11.58
CA LEU A 131 -23.34 0.10 11.37
C LEU A 131 -21.96 -0.57 11.38
N LEU A 132 -21.70 -1.50 12.31
CA LEU A 132 -20.45 -2.26 12.33
C LEU A 132 -20.24 -3.07 11.04
N THR A 133 -21.28 -3.75 10.57
CA THR A 133 -21.23 -4.55 9.33
C THR A 133 -20.97 -3.67 8.10
N GLU A 134 -21.60 -2.49 8.02
CA GLU A 134 -21.37 -1.52 6.96
C GLU A 134 -19.92 -1.01 6.96
N LYS A 135 -19.36 -0.67 8.13
CA LYS A 135 -17.97 -0.22 8.24
C LYS A 135 -16.98 -1.32 7.87
N ILE A 136 -17.23 -2.56 8.31
CA ILE A 136 -16.43 -3.74 7.91
C ILE A 136 -16.47 -3.92 6.39
N THR A 137 -17.65 -3.85 5.79
CA THR A 137 -17.82 -3.99 4.34
C THR A 137 -17.05 -2.90 3.58
N PHE A 138 -17.13 -1.65 4.05
CA PHE A 138 -16.39 -0.54 3.45
C PHE A 138 -14.87 -0.72 3.54
N ILE A 139 -14.34 -1.16 4.69
CA ILE A 139 -12.90 -1.40 4.86
C ILE A 139 -12.43 -2.56 3.98
N ARG A 140 -13.24 -3.61 3.84
CA ARG A 140 -12.92 -4.73 2.95
C ARG A 140 -12.89 -4.30 1.49
N ALA A 141 -13.83 -3.47 1.05
CA ALA A 141 -13.79 -2.90 -0.29
C ALA A 141 -12.52 -2.05 -0.53
N ALA A 142 -12.11 -1.25 0.48
CA ALA A 142 -10.86 -0.49 0.42
C ALA A 142 -9.63 -1.40 0.34
N TYR A 143 -9.61 -2.47 1.14
CA TYR A 143 -8.55 -3.47 1.14
C TYR A 143 -8.46 -4.18 -0.22
N GLU A 144 -9.58 -4.68 -0.74
CA GLU A 144 -9.65 -5.39 -2.02
C GLU A 144 -9.24 -4.49 -3.20
N SER A 145 -9.71 -3.24 -3.22
CA SER A 145 -9.29 -2.29 -4.25
C SER A 145 -7.77 -2.05 -4.22
N LEU A 146 -7.20 -1.90 -3.01
CA LEU A 146 -5.76 -1.71 -2.84
C LEU A 146 -4.95 -2.97 -3.20
N VAL A 147 -5.50 -4.18 -2.98
CA VAL A 147 -4.91 -5.45 -3.47
C VAL A 147 -4.88 -5.50 -4.99
N ASN A 148 -5.96 -5.08 -5.66
CA ASN A 148 -6.01 -5.06 -7.12
C ASN A 148 -5.00 -4.06 -7.70
N VAL A 149 -4.90 -2.87 -7.09
CA VAL A 149 -3.87 -1.88 -7.42
C VAL A 149 -2.47 -2.47 -7.22
N ARG A 150 -2.23 -3.17 -6.11
CA ARG A 150 -0.95 -3.85 -5.84
C ARG A 150 -0.59 -4.84 -6.94
N GLN A 151 -1.53 -5.69 -7.34
CA GLN A 151 -1.30 -6.70 -8.37
C GLN A 151 -0.93 -6.07 -9.71
N GLU A 152 -1.64 -5.01 -10.10
CA GLU A 152 -1.34 -4.29 -11.33
C GLU A 152 0.05 -3.61 -11.26
N LEU A 153 0.40 -2.98 -10.13
CA LEU A 153 1.72 -2.36 -9.96
C LEU A 153 2.87 -3.37 -10.02
N LEU A 154 2.67 -4.60 -9.53
CA LEU A 154 3.66 -5.68 -9.61
C LEU A 154 3.91 -6.16 -11.05
N ASN A 155 2.95 -5.93 -11.96
CA ASN A 155 3.11 -6.25 -13.37
C ASN A 155 3.86 -5.15 -14.16
N VAL A 156 4.08 -3.98 -13.56
CA VAL A 156 4.74 -2.86 -14.24
C VAL A 156 6.27 -2.97 -14.16
N SER A 157 6.93 -2.89 -15.33
CA SER A 157 8.39 -2.83 -15.41
C SER A 157 8.91 -1.39 -15.33
N ILE A 158 9.59 -1.07 -14.23
CA ILE A 158 10.23 0.22 -13.99
C ILE A 158 11.70 0.17 -14.40
N LYS A 159 12.01 0.88 -15.49
CA LYS A 159 13.37 1.01 -16.04
C LYS A 159 14.09 2.27 -15.55
N ARG A 160 13.33 3.30 -15.14
CA ARG A 160 13.84 4.58 -14.60
C ARG A 160 12.93 5.08 -13.50
N LYS A 161 13.51 5.65 -12.44
CA LYS A 161 12.75 6.20 -11.29
C LYS A 161 11.70 7.24 -11.68
N SER A 162 11.98 8.04 -12.71
CA SER A 162 11.06 9.06 -13.21
C SER A 162 9.74 8.49 -13.78
N GLN A 163 9.72 7.22 -14.19
CA GLN A 163 8.49 6.58 -14.71
C GLN A 163 7.41 6.44 -13.65
N VAL A 164 7.76 6.51 -12.36
CA VAL A 164 6.78 6.46 -11.27
C VAL A 164 5.75 7.59 -11.40
N HIS A 165 6.15 8.76 -11.88
CA HIS A 165 5.26 9.92 -12.04
C HIS A 165 4.23 9.76 -13.17
N SER A 166 4.44 8.80 -14.08
CA SER A 166 3.51 8.49 -15.17
C SER A 166 2.71 7.20 -14.92
N LEU A 167 2.87 6.53 -13.77
CA LEU A 167 2.14 5.28 -13.49
C LEU A 167 0.64 5.49 -13.37
N ASN A 168 0.23 6.66 -12.88
CA ASN A 168 -1.17 7.06 -12.87
C ASN A 168 -1.78 7.25 -14.27
N GLN A 169 -0.99 7.17 -15.36
CA GLN A 169 -1.49 7.20 -16.73
C GLN A 169 -1.85 5.80 -17.24
N ASN A 170 -1.49 4.73 -16.54
CA ASN A 170 -1.92 3.37 -16.87
C ASN A 170 -3.45 3.28 -16.76
N GLU A 171 -4.11 2.90 -17.86
CA GLU A 171 -5.57 2.82 -17.96
C GLU A 171 -6.19 1.85 -16.95
N ILE A 172 -5.53 0.71 -16.69
CA ILE A 172 -6.00 -0.29 -15.73
C ILE A 172 -5.93 0.29 -14.32
N LEU A 173 -4.79 0.89 -13.94
CA LEU A 173 -4.65 1.53 -12.62
C LEU A 173 -5.68 2.64 -12.42
N ARG A 174 -5.91 3.48 -13.45
CA ARG A 174 -6.93 4.54 -13.39
C ARG A 174 -8.33 3.98 -13.22
N GLY A 175 -8.66 2.91 -13.95
CA GLY A 175 -9.96 2.24 -13.83
C GLY A 175 -10.19 1.73 -12.42
N LEU A 176 -9.22 0.99 -11.86
CA LEU A 176 -9.29 0.45 -10.50
C LEU A 176 -9.47 1.56 -9.44
N ILE A 177 -8.75 2.67 -9.57
CA ILE A 177 -8.87 3.81 -8.67
C ILE A 177 -10.25 4.47 -8.81
N ALA A 178 -10.68 4.76 -10.04
CA ALA A 178 -11.95 5.42 -10.31
C ALA A 178 -13.15 4.60 -9.84
N ASP A 179 -13.12 3.28 -10.03
CA ASP A 179 -14.17 2.38 -9.55
C ASP A 179 -14.33 2.46 -8.04
N PHE A 180 -13.21 2.49 -7.32
CA PHE A 180 -13.21 2.60 -5.87
C PHE A 180 -13.59 3.99 -5.36
N GLU A 181 -13.16 5.05 -6.04
CA GLU A 181 -13.59 6.43 -5.74
C GLU A 181 -15.10 6.59 -5.90
N ASN A 182 -15.66 6.08 -7.00
CA ASN A 182 -17.10 6.08 -7.23
C ASN A 182 -17.86 5.28 -6.17
N PHE A 183 -17.33 4.13 -5.74
CA PHE A 183 -17.90 3.36 -4.65
C PHE A 183 -17.85 4.15 -3.32
N SER A 184 -16.71 4.76 -3.02
CA SER A 184 -16.49 5.56 -1.81
C SER A 184 -17.43 6.76 -1.72
N GLU A 185 -17.58 7.52 -2.80
CA GLU A 185 -18.51 8.65 -2.85
C GLU A 185 -19.96 8.22 -2.61
N LYS A 186 -20.39 7.11 -3.23
CA LYS A 186 -21.74 6.57 -3.03
C LYS A 186 -21.95 6.12 -1.60
N TYR A 187 -20.96 5.45 -1.02
CA TYR A 187 -21.01 5.03 0.38
C TYR A 187 -21.16 6.24 1.31
N ILE A 188 -20.30 7.26 1.16
CA ILE A 188 -20.33 8.48 1.99
C ILE A 188 -21.65 9.23 1.85
N LYS A 189 -22.24 9.34 0.64
CA LYS A 189 -23.52 10.02 0.44
C LYS A 189 -24.72 9.31 1.07
N ASN A 190 -24.61 8.00 1.28
CA ASN A 190 -25.70 7.16 1.77
C ASN A 190 -25.58 6.80 3.27
N THR A 191 -24.53 7.27 3.95
CA THR A 191 -24.30 7.05 5.40
C THR A 191 -24.48 8.36 6.15
#